data_AF-A0A418Q3T0-F1
#
_entry.id   AF-A0A418Q3T0-F1
#
_cell.length_a   1.000
_cell.length_b   1.000
_cell.length_c   1.000
_cell.angle_alpha   90.00
_cell.angle_beta   90.00
_cell.angle_gamma   90.00
#
_symmetry.space_group_name_H-M   'P 1'
#
loop_
_entity.id
_entity.type
_entity.pdbx_description
1 polymer ?
#
loop_
_entity_poly.entity_id
_entity_poly.type
_entity_poly.pdbx_seq_one_letter_code
_entity_poly.pdbx_strand_id
1 'polypeptide(L)'
;MSFATNFARAFIPIALVATVAAPAPAANSADLKMVEASLAATTSMTANFLQTDGKGRQMAGTLQLKRPGKIRFAYGGGVNMLLVANGKTLSFIDYDVGQKSSWPISKSPLAVLLSPNPDLGRIARIQPSDSPQVVVVRARDARRPEFGTLVLAFQRSPGAPGGLRLEGWTAIDAQNKKTTVRLSNQRYNVGVPDSAFNYAEPKRKKA
;
A
#
# COMPACT_ATOMS: atom_id res chain seq x y z
N MET A 1 -86.64 26.42 17.56
CA MET A 1 -85.44 27.02 16.95
C MET A 1 -84.24 26.67 17.83
N SER A 2 -83.10 26.45 17.17
CA SER A 2 -81.74 26.20 17.69
C SER A 2 -81.30 24.76 18.01
N PHE A 3 -80.36 24.33 17.17
CA PHE A 3 -79.47 23.18 17.22
C PHE A 3 -78.28 23.45 18.14
N ALA A 4 -77.66 22.40 18.68
CA ALA A 4 -76.27 22.44 19.14
C ALA A 4 -75.53 21.17 18.72
N THR A 5 -74.61 21.34 17.77
CA THR A 5 -73.73 20.33 17.19
C THR A 5 -72.39 20.39 17.92
N ASN A 6 -71.94 19.28 18.52
CA ASN A 6 -70.61 19.18 19.13
C ASN A 6 -69.54 18.94 18.04
N PHE A 7 -68.60 19.87 17.88
CA PHE A 7 -67.42 19.71 17.04
C PHE A 7 -66.27 19.07 17.83
N ALA A 8 -65.80 17.91 17.37
CA ALA A 8 -64.57 17.27 17.82
C ALA A 8 -63.34 17.99 17.23
N ARG A 9 -62.36 18.33 18.08
CA ARG A 9 -61.04 18.84 17.67
C ARG A 9 -60.04 17.69 17.59
N ALA A 10 -59.54 17.41 16.39
CA ALA A 10 -58.41 16.50 16.18
C ALA A 10 -57.09 17.30 16.12
N PHE A 11 -56.11 16.92 16.93
CA PHE A 11 -54.72 17.40 16.85
C PHE A 11 -53.92 16.49 15.92
N ILE A 12 -53.24 17.05 14.92
CA ILE A 12 -52.30 16.32 14.05
C ILE A 12 -50.87 16.65 14.52
N PRO A 13 -50.03 15.65 14.88
CA PRO A 13 -48.63 15.89 15.18
C PRO A 13 -47.83 16.04 13.88
N ILE A 14 -47.07 17.13 13.77
CA ILE A 14 -46.09 17.35 12.70
C ILE A 14 -44.80 16.63 13.10
N ALA A 15 -44.46 15.55 12.40
CA ALA A 15 -43.18 14.86 12.57
C ALA A 15 -42.09 15.55 11.74
N LEU A 16 -41.06 16.08 12.43
CA LEU A 16 -39.88 16.67 11.81
C LEU A 16 -38.91 15.55 11.41
N VAL A 17 -38.82 15.24 10.12
CA VAL A 17 -37.84 14.27 9.59
C VAL A 17 -36.50 14.98 9.41
N ALA A 18 -35.56 14.76 10.32
CA ALA A 18 -34.17 15.18 10.15
C ALA A 18 -33.48 14.26 9.13
N THR A 19 -33.12 14.80 7.96
CA THR A 19 -32.32 14.10 6.96
C THR A 19 -30.87 14.03 7.42
N VAL A 20 -30.45 12.86 7.87
CA VAL A 20 -29.02 12.58 8.13
C VAL A 20 -28.32 12.46 6.79
N ALA A 21 -27.59 13.51 6.37
CA ALA A 21 -26.79 13.47 5.17
C ALA A 21 -25.64 12.45 5.34
N ALA A 22 -25.73 11.32 4.64
CA ALA A 22 -24.63 10.38 4.55
C ALA A 22 -23.45 11.02 3.79
N PRO A 23 -22.19 10.89 4.26
CA PRO A 23 -21.03 11.42 3.54
C PRO A 23 -20.92 10.78 2.15
N ALA A 24 -20.77 11.63 1.13
CA ALA A 24 -20.88 11.26 -0.28
C ALA A 24 -19.72 10.38 -0.79
N PRO A 25 -19.96 9.49 -1.78
CA PRO A 25 -18.94 8.63 -2.43
C PRO A 25 -17.84 9.39 -3.21
N ALA A 26 -17.92 10.72 -3.32
CA ALA A 26 -17.00 11.54 -4.10
C ALA A 26 -15.57 11.56 -3.56
N ALA A 27 -15.39 11.59 -2.23
CA ALA A 27 -14.06 11.65 -1.58
C ALA A 27 -13.20 10.41 -1.88
N ASN A 28 -13.83 9.22 -1.90
CA ASN A 28 -13.14 7.97 -2.20
C ASN A 28 -12.54 7.94 -3.61
N SER A 29 -13.19 8.60 -4.56
CA SER A 29 -12.73 8.68 -5.95
C SER A 29 -11.58 9.69 -6.13
N ALA A 30 -11.58 10.79 -5.37
CA ALA A 30 -10.54 11.81 -5.44
C ALA A 30 -9.23 11.32 -4.81
N ASP A 31 -9.30 10.70 -3.64
CA ASP A 31 -8.11 10.19 -2.95
C ASP A 31 -7.47 9.03 -3.72
N LEU A 32 -8.28 8.17 -4.33
CA LEU A 32 -7.75 7.10 -5.17
C LEU A 32 -6.99 7.66 -6.38
N LYS A 33 -7.53 8.69 -7.05
CA LYS A 33 -6.84 9.39 -8.15
C LYS A 33 -5.54 10.04 -7.70
N MET A 34 -5.50 10.61 -6.49
CA MET A 34 -4.26 11.16 -5.93
C MET A 34 -3.21 10.07 -5.69
N VAL A 35 -3.62 8.91 -5.19
CA VAL A 35 -2.73 7.75 -5.01
C VAL A 35 -2.21 7.25 -6.36
N GLU A 36 -3.07 7.12 -7.37
CA GLU A 36 -2.66 6.76 -8.74
C GLU A 36 -1.63 7.76 -9.29
N ALA A 37 -1.91 9.07 -9.17
CA ALA A 37 -1.02 10.12 -9.62
C ALA A 37 0.34 10.09 -8.91
N SER A 38 0.35 9.86 -7.58
CA SER A 38 1.59 9.76 -6.80
C SER A 38 2.43 8.55 -7.18
N LEU A 39 1.78 7.39 -7.33
CA LEU A 39 2.46 6.17 -7.74
C LEU A 39 3.03 6.29 -9.16
N ALA A 40 2.30 6.92 -10.08
CA ALA A 40 2.74 7.17 -11.45
C ALA A 40 3.87 8.19 -11.53
N ALA A 41 3.81 9.27 -10.74
CA ALA A 41 4.84 10.31 -10.69
C ALA A 41 6.14 9.86 -9.98
N THR A 42 6.08 8.76 -9.23
CA THR A 42 7.25 8.14 -8.59
C THR A 42 7.94 7.17 -9.54
N THR A 43 8.95 7.65 -10.26
CA THR A 43 9.75 6.86 -11.22
C THR A 43 10.89 6.09 -10.54
N SER A 44 11.48 6.68 -9.51
CA SER A 44 12.50 6.04 -8.66
C SER A 44 12.38 6.54 -7.23
N MET A 45 12.91 5.77 -6.28
CA MET A 45 12.97 6.17 -4.87
C MET A 45 14.12 5.47 -4.16
N THR A 46 14.80 6.19 -3.27
CA THR A 46 15.62 5.57 -2.21
C THR A 46 15.00 5.87 -0.85
N ALA A 47 15.03 4.93 0.08
CA ALA A 47 14.56 5.16 1.44
C ALA A 47 15.30 4.24 2.42
N ASN A 48 15.21 4.53 3.71
CA ASN A 48 15.44 3.54 4.75
C ASN A 48 14.13 2.79 4.99
N PHE A 49 14.20 1.53 5.40
CA PHE A 49 13.02 0.77 5.80
C PHE A 49 13.20 0.10 7.15
N LEU A 50 12.08 -0.12 7.83
CA LEU A 50 11.92 -1.02 8.97
C LEU A 50 10.80 -2.00 8.61
N GLN A 51 11.15 -3.27 8.52
CA GLN A 51 10.23 -4.37 8.29
C GLN A 51 9.89 -5.05 9.61
N THR A 52 8.61 -5.28 9.87
CA THR A 52 8.11 -6.08 10.99
C THR A 52 7.36 -7.27 10.43
N ASP A 53 7.75 -8.49 10.80
CA ASP A 53 7.06 -9.72 10.39
C ASP A 53 5.87 -10.07 11.30
N GLY A 54 5.16 -11.16 10.97
CA GLY A 54 4.01 -11.63 11.74
C GLY A 54 4.33 -12.11 13.16
N LYS A 55 5.61 -12.28 13.50
CA LYS A 55 6.09 -12.61 14.86
C LYS A 55 6.61 -11.37 15.60
N GLY A 56 6.48 -10.18 15.01
CA GLY A 56 6.98 -8.93 15.57
C GLY A 56 8.49 -8.72 15.41
N ARG A 57 9.21 -9.60 14.70
CA ARG A 57 10.65 -9.44 14.48
C ARG A 57 10.88 -8.28 13.53
N GLN A 58 11.82 -7.43 13.90
CA GLN A 58 12.16 -6.24 13.15
C GLN A 58 13.48 -6.41 12.39
N MET A 59 13.49 -5.96 11.13
CA MET A 59 14.67 -5.92 10.28
C MET A 59 14.72 -4.58 9.57
N ALA A 60 15.86 -3.91 9.60
CA ALA A 60 16.04 -2.61 8.98
C ALA A 60 17.01 -2.68 7.79
N GLY A 61 16.96 -1.67 6.93
CA GLY A 61 17.86 -1.60 5.79
C GLY A 61 17.56 -0.45 4.85
N THR A 62 18.05 -0.59 3.62
CA THR A 62 17.88 0.39 2.55
C THR A 62 16.99 -0.15 1.45
N LEU A 63 16.06 0.68 1.01
CA LEU A 63 15.18 0.46 -0.11
C LEU A 63 15.68 1.23 -1.34
N GLN A 64 15.71 0.57 -2.48
CA GLN A 64 15.80 1.22 -3.79
C GLN A 64 14.64 0.75 -4.66
N LEU A 65 13.99 1.68 -5.35
CA LEU A 65 12.88 1.41 -6.25
C LEU A 65 13.15 2.12 -7.56
N LYS A 66 12.85 1.45 -8.67
CA LYS A 66 12.85 2.04 -10.01
C LYS A 66 11.75 1.40 -10.85
N ARG A 67 10.89 2.22 -11.42
CA ARG A 67 9.86 1.73 -12.34
C ARG A 67 10.46 1.41 -13.72
N PRO A 68 9.88 0.44 -14.44
CA PRO A 68 8.82 -0.47 -14.00
C PRO A 68 9.37 -1.68 -13.23
N GLY A 69 8.66 -2.13 -12.20
CA GLY A 69 8.85 -3.47 -11.64
C GLY A 69 10.14 -3.73 -10.82
N LYS A 70 11.04 -2.76 -10.65
CA LYS A 70 12.30 -2.98 -9.94
C LYS A 70 12.25 -2.45 -8.51
N ILE A 71 12.66 -3.29 -7.57
CA ILE A 71 12.77 -2.94 -6.15
C ILE A 71 13.92 -3.72 -5.53
N ARG A 72 14.58 -3.16 -4.51
CA ARG A 72 15.61 -3.81 -3.73
C ARG A 72 15.46 -3.43 -2.27
N PHE A 73 15.40 -4.44 -1.42
CA PHE A 73 15.60 -4.34 0.02
C PHE A 73 16.97 -4.93 0.31
N ALA A 74 17.90 -4.07 0.72
CA ALA A 74 19.16 -4.49 1.29
C ALA A 74 19.03 -4.44 2.81
N TYR A 75 18.99 -5.61 3.45
CA TYR A 75 18.91 -5.70 4.90
C TYR A 75 20.28 -5.35 5.51
N GLY A 76 20.27 -4.61 6.62
CA GLY A 76 21.47 -4.21 7.35
C GLY A 76 21.55 -4.87 8.73
N GLY A 77 22.46 -4.39 9.59
CA GLY A 77 22.58 -4.88 10.97
C GLY A 77 23.28 -6.23 11.09
N GLY A 78 24.25 -6.50 10.22
CA GLY A 78 25.08 -7.72 10.27
C GLY A 78 24.49 -8.94 9.58
N VAL A 79 23.26 -8.86 9.06
CA VAL A 79 22.71 -9.90 8.17
C VAL A 79 23.02 -9.57 6.72
N ASN A 80 23.47 -10.56 5.95
CA ASN A 80 23.76 -10.38 4.53
C ASN A 80 22.60 -10.94 3.69
N MET A 81 21.48 -10.22 3.70
CA MET A 81 20.25 -10.64 3.03
C MET A 81 19.76 -9.58 2.05
N LEU A 82 19.18 -10.03 0.94
CA LEU A 82 18.60 -9.19 -0.10
C LEU A 82 17.23 -9.70 -0.52
N LEU A 83 16.29 -8.80 -0.77
CA LEU A 83 15.09 -9.06 -1.56
C LEU A 83 15.12 -8.15 -2.79
N VAL A 84 15.22 -8.71 -3.98
CA VAL A 84 15.40 -7.95 -5.23
C VAL A 84 14.37 -8.37 -6.25
N ALA A 85 13.64 -7.39 -6.82
CA ALA A 85 12.88 -7.58 -8.04
C ALA A 85 13.55 -6.88 -9.21
N ASN A 86 13.64 -7.58 -10.35
CA ASN A 86 14.25 -7.06 -11.58
C ASN A 86 13.21 -6.71 -12.67
N GLY A 87 11.93 -6.63 -12.31
CA GLY A 87 10.81 -6.40 -13.23
C GLY A 87 10.07 -7.67 -13.65
N LYS A 88 10.65 -8.85 -13.48
CA LYS A 88 10.00 -10.14 -13.81
C LYS A 88 10.01 -11.10 -12.62
N THR A 89 11.15 -11.21 -11.96
CA THR A 89 11.41 -12.15 -10.87
C THR A 89 11.65 -11.38 -9.59
N LEU A 90 11.06 -11.88 -8.50
CA LEU A 90 11.38 -11.49 -7.13
C LEU A 90 12.28 -12.58 -6.53
N SER A 91 13.45 -12.19 -6.09
CA SER A 91 14.50 -13.07 -5.58
C SER A 91 14.85 -12.68 -4.15
N PHE A 92 14.75 -13.64 -3.24
CA PHE A 92 15.24 -13.54 -1.88
C PHE A 92 16.56 -14.29 -1.77
N ILE A 93 17.59 -13.61 -1.27
CA ILE A 93 18.94 -14.12 -1.13
C ILE A 93 19.37 -13.97 0.32
N ASP A 94 19.89 -15.05 0.90
CA ASP A 94 20.57 -15.06 2.19
C ASP A 94 21.99 -15.56 1.94
N TYR A 95 22.96 -14.65 1.99
CA TYR A 95 24.36 -14.95 1.72
C TYR A 95 25.05 -15.66 2.90
N ASP A 96 24.53 -15.53 4.12
CA ASP A 96 25.16 -16.09 5.32
C ASP A 96 25.11 -17.62 5.30
N VAL A 97 24.01 -18.15 4.75
CA VAL A 97 23.77 -19.59 4.54
C VAL A 97 23.79 -20.02 3.07
N GLY A 98 24.04 -19.10 2.14
CA GLY A 98 24.14 -19.41 0.72
C GLY A 98 22.82 -19.83 0.07
N GLN A 99 21.69 -19.30 0.55
CA GLN A 99 20.35 -19.64 0.07
C GLN A 99 19.81 -18.61 -0.92
N LYS A 100 19.09 -19.11 -1.93
CA LYS A 100 18.35 -18.31 -2.91
C LYS A 100 16.97 -18.91 -3.12
N SER A 101 15.96 -18.07 -3.11
CA SER A 101 14.60 -18.41 -3.53
C SER A 101 14.12 -17.38 -4.53
N SER A 102 13.42 -17.80 -5.58
CA SER A 102 12.97 -16.88 -6.64
C SER A 102 11.60 -17.28 -7.15
N TRP A 103 10.75 -16.30 -7.39
CA TRP A 103 9.40 -16.48 -7.89
C TRP A 103 9.00 -15.31 -8.80
N PRO A 104 8.02 -15.49 -9.72
CA PRO A 104 7.52 -14.38 -10.51
C PRO A 104 6.99 -13.27 -9.60
N ILE A 105 7.36 -12.01 -9.86
CA ILE A 105 6.90 -10.87 -9.06
C ILE A 105 5.37 -10.76 -9.05
N SER A 106 4.73 -11.16 -10.16
CA SER A 106 3.29 -11.21 -10.32
C SER A 106 2.59 -12.13 -9.32
N LYS A 107 3.30 -13.08 -8.70
CA LYS A 107 2.79 -13.97 -7.65
C LYS A 107 3.02 -13.43 -6.23
N SER A 108 3.18 -12.12 -6.07
CA SER A 108 3.42 -11.48 -4.77
C SER A 108 2.47 -10.30 -4.52
N PRO A 109 2.17 -9.98 -3.24
CA PRO A 109 1.41 -8.78 -2.91
C PRO A 109 2.08 -7.48 -3.39
N LEU A 110 3.42 -7.47 -3.51
CA LEU A 110 4.20 -6.32 -3.97
C LEU A 110 3.96 -5.99 -5.46
N ALA A 111 3.39 -6.90 -6.24
CA ALA A 111 3.07 -6.66 -7.65
C ALA A 111 2.22 -5.40 -7.83
N VAL A 112 1.30 -5.12 -6.90
CA VAL A 112 0.44 -3.93 -6.96
C VAL A 112 1.26 -2.64 -6.95
N LEU A 113 2.25 -2.55 -6.07
CA LEU A 113 3.10 -1.35 -5.93
C LEU A 113 3.97 -1.13 -7.18
N LEU A 114 4.43 -2.23 -7.79
CA LEU A 114 5.49 -2.23 -8.79
C LEU A 114 4.99 -2.36 -10.24
N SER A 115 3.70 -2.62 -10.42
CA SER A 115 3.06 -2.63 -11.73
C SER A 115 3.21 -1.26 -12.40
N PRO A 116 3.53 -1.19 -13.70
CA PRO A 116 3.67 0.08 -14.41
C PRO A 116 2.35 0.87 -14.43
N ASN A 117 1.24 0.18 -14.72
CA ASN A 117 -0.11 0.75 -14.75
C ASN A 117 -1.06 -0.14 -13.92
N PRO A 118 -1.05 -0.05 -12.58
CA PRO A 118 -2.03 -0.79 -11.80
C PRO A 118 -3.40 -0.13 -12.01
N ASP A 119 -4.37 -0.90 -12.50
CA ASP A 119 -5.78 -0.50 -12.50
C ASP A 119 -6.31 -0.55 -11.06
N LEU A 120 -5.99 0.50 -10.29
CA LEU A 120 -6.37 0.63 -8.89
C LEU A 120 -7.88 0.83 -8.74
N GLY A 121 -8.57 1.43 -9.71
CA GLY A 121 -10.04 1.49 -9.72
C GLY A 121 -10.70 0.12 -9.53
N ARG A 122 -10.16 -0.93 -10.16
CA ARG A 122 -10.68 -2.30 -10.01
C ARG A 122 -10.30 -2.95 -8.68
N ILE A 123 -9.05 -2.81 -8.25
CA ILE A 123 -8.49 -3.63 -7.15
C ILE A 123 -8.31 -2.89 -5.82
N ALA A 124 -8.41 -1.56 -5.79
CA ALA A 124 -8.07 -0.74 -4.65
C ALA A 124 -9.26 0.03 -4.10
N ARG A 125 -9.29 0.19 -2.78
CA ARG A 125 -10.31 0.93 -2.04
C ARG A 125 -9.64 1.78 -0.98
N ILE A 126 -10.11 3.02 -0.82
CA ILE A 126 -9.74 3.87 0.31
C ILE A 126 -10.24 3.23 1.60
N GLN A 127 -9.44 3.30 2.65
CA GLN A 127 -9.80 2.86 3.99
C GLN A 127 -10.03 4.10 4.86
N PRO A 128 -10.99 4.04 5.82
CA PRO A 128 -11.12 5.09 6.82
C PRO A 128 -9.79 5.36 7.53
N SER A 129 -9.51 6.63 7.78
CA SER A 129 -8.36 7.07 8.55
C SER A 129 -8.81 8.12 9.55
N ASP A 130 -8.25 8.07 10.76
CA ASP A 130 -8.56 9.03 11.83
C ASP A 130 -7.92 10.41 11.58
N SER A 131 -7.06 10.54 10.56
CA SER A 131 -6.40 11.78 10.20
C SER A 131 -6.66 12.14 8.73
N PRO A 132 -7.13 13.36 8.43
CA PRO A 132 -7.31 13.81 7.04
C PRO A 132 -5.98 13.97 6.28
N GLN A 133 -4.85 13.99 7.00
CA GLN A 133 -3.50 14.04 6.43
C GLN A 133 -3.01 12.67 5.96
N VAL A 134 -3.70 11.59 6.32
CA VAL A 134 -3.31 10.23 5.99
C VAL A 134 -4.31 9.63 5.00
N VAL A 135 -3.79 9.06 3.91
CA VAL A 135 -4.57 8.33 2.94
C VAL A 135 -4.14 6.87 2.99
N VAL A 136 -5.08 5.98 3.32
CA VAL A 136 -4.83 4.53 3.37
C VAL A 136 -5.56 3.86 2.21
N VAL A 137 -4.81 3.11 1.40
CA VAL A 137 -5.34 2.33 0.28
C VAL A 137 -5.17 0.85 0.57
N ARG A 138 -6.25 0.09 0.52
CA ARG A 138 -6.22 -1.38 0.47
C ARG A 138 -6.38 -1.82 -0.97
N ALA A 139 -5.39 -2.55 -1.50
CA ALA A 139 -5.41 -3.14 -2.83
C ALA A 139 -5.40 -4.66 -2.75
N ARG A 140 -6.36 -5.29 -3.44
CA ARG A 140 -6.54 -6.74 -3.52
C ARG A 140 -7.17 -7.10 -4.86
N ASP A 141 -6.54 -8.00 -5.60
CA ASP A 141 -7.16 -8.52 -6.82
C ASP A 141 -8.13 -9.66 -6.47
N ALA A 142 -9.43 -9.41 -6.60
CA ALA A 142 -10.47 -10.41 -6.36
C ALA A 142 -10.39 -11.61 -7.31
N ARG A 143 -9.82 -11.43 -8.52
CA ARG A 143 -9.63 -12.53 -9.48
C ARG A 143 -8.41 -13.39 -9.15
N ARG A 144 -7.46 -12.83 -8.39
CA ARG A 144 -6.19 -13.46 -8.02
C ARG A 144 -5.96 -13.38 -6.50
N PRO A 145 -6.87 -13.92 -5.68
CA PRO A 145 -6.78 -13.80 -4.23
C PRO A 145 -5.53 -14.47 -3.65
N GLU A 146 -4.93 -15.43 -4.38
CA GLU A 146 -3.68 -16.10 -4.01
C GLU A 146 -2.46 -15.17 -3.99
N PHE A 147 -2.58 -13.96 -4.54
CA PHE A 147 -1.53 -12.95 -4.51
C PHE A 147 -1.60 -12.06 -3.27
N GLY A 148 -2.63 -12.22 -2.44
CA GLY A 148 -2.75 -11.52 -1.17
C GLY A 148 -3.30 -10.10 -1.29
N THR A 149 -2.99 -9.27 -0.30
CA THR A 149 -3.48 -7.90 -0.14
C THR A 149 -2.33 -6.98 0.23
N LEU A 150 -2.34 -5.77 -0.33
CA LEU A 150 -1.40 -4.70 0.02
C LEU A 150 -2.17 -3.53 0.62
N VAL A 151 -1.82 -3.11 1.83
CA VAL A 151 -2.37 -1.92 2.47
C VAL A 151 -1.28 -0.85 2.47
N LEU A 152 -1.42 0.16 1.62
CA LEU A 152 -0.50 1.27 1.46
C LEU A 152 -0.94 2.42 2.39
N ALA A 153 0.00 3.06 3.06
CA ALA A 153 -0.24 4.28 3.83
C ALA A 153 0.55 5.44 3.22
N PHE A 154 -0.16 6.54 2.97
CA PHE A 154 0.41 7.76 2.45
C PHE A 154 0.14 8.93 3.39
N GLN A 155 1.06 9.88 3.42
CA GLN A 155 0.86 11.18 4.05
C GLN A 155 0.74 12.25 2.95
N ARG A 156 -0.24 13.15 3.08
CA ARG A 156 -0.35 14.34 2.22
C ARG A 156 0.88 15.20 2.38
N SER A 157 1.58 15.44 1.28
CA SER A 157 2.85 16.17 1.26
C SER A 157 3.02 16.86 -0.09
N PRO A 158 2.82 18.18 -0.18
CA PRO A 158 2.92 18.91 -1.44
C PRO A 158 4.27 18.78 -2.16
N GLY A 159 5.35 18.51 -1.41
CA GLY A 159 6.69 18.30 -1.97
C GLY A 159 6.98 16.88 -2.47
N ALA A 160 6.05 15.93 -2.29
CA ALA A 160 6.19 14.57 -2.79
C ALA A 160 5.52 14.40 -4.16
N PRO A 161 5.96 13.44 -5.01
CA PRO A 161 5.33 13.19 -6.30
C PRO A 161 3.82 12.93 -6.16
N GLY A 162 3.02 13.65 -6.94
CA GLY A 162 1.54 13.58 -6.88
C GLY A 162 0.93 14.05 -5.55
N GLY A 163 1.68 14.79 -4.71
CA GLY A 163 1.18 15.37 -3.46
C GLY A 163 1.05 14.36 -2.30
N LEU A 164 1.59 13.15 -2.45
CA LEU A 164 1.55 12.10 -1.43
C LEU A 164 2.95 11.51 -1.21
N ARG A 165 3.36 11.43 0.05
CA ARG A 165 4.54 10.69 0.50
C ARG A 165 4.12 9.29 0.93
N LEU A 166 4.78 8.26 0.41
CA LEU A 166 4.58 6.88 0.84
C LEU A 166 5.23 6.65 2.21
N GLU A 167 4.43 6.40 3.24
CA GLU A 167 4.89 6.09 4.60
C GLU A 167 5.29 4.62 4.73
N GLY A 168 4.67 3.74 3.95
CA GLY A 168 4.92 2.31 4.01
C GLY A 168 3.73 1.49 3.59
N TRP A 169 3.80 0.19 3.86
CA TRP A 169 2.73 -0.74 3.53
C TRP A 169 2.71 -1.98 4.40
N THR A 170 1.56 -2.64 4.44
CA THR A 170 1.39 -3.97 5.00
C THR A 170 1.04 -4.94 3.89
N ALA A 171 1.89 -5.93 3.66
CA ALA A 171 1.63 -7.06 2.78
C ALA A 171 0.99 -8.19 3.60
N ILE A 172 -0.09 -8.77 3.07
CA ILE A 172 -0.79 -9.91 3.64
C ILE A 172 -0.82 -10.98 2.54
N ASP A 173 -0.13 -12.10 2.73
CA ASP A 173 -0.09 -13.19 1.74
C ASP A 173 -1.34 -14.09 1.79
N ALA A 174 -1.42 -15.08 0.90
CA ALA A 174 -2.52 -16.05 0.85
C ALA A 174 -2.63 -16.94 2.11
N GLN A 175 -1.57 -17.01 2.92
CA GLN A 175 -1.53 -17.73 4.20
C GLN A 175 -1.88 -16.80 5.37
N ASN A 176 -2.35 -15.58 5.09
CA ASN A 176 -2.67 -14.53 6.06
C ASN A 176 -1.44 -14.07 6.89
N LYS A 177 -0.22 -14.32 6.41
CA LYS A 177 0.98 -13.83 7.06
C LYS A 177 1.15 -12.35 6.72
N LYS A 178 1.34 -11.56 7.77
CA LYS A 178 1.48 -10.11 7.67
C LYS A 178 2.95 -9.71 7.72
N THR A 179 3.33 -8.80 6.83
CA THR A 179 4.64 -8.13 6.85
C THR A 179 4.40 -6.64 6.68
N THR A 180 4.79 -5.84 7.65
CA THR A 180 4.67 -4.38 7.61
C THR A 180 6.02 -3.78 7.28
N VAL A 181 6.06 -2.85 6.34
CA VAL A 181 7.25 -2.06 6.00
C VAL A 181 6.92 -0.60 6.29
N ARG A 182 7.75 0.06 7.09
CA ARG A 182 7.72 1.51 7.31
C ARG A 182 8.94 2.12 6.62
N LEU A 183 8.73 3.24 5.94
CA LEU A 183 9.76 3.96 5.22
C LEU A 183 10.16 5.23 5.98
N SER A 184 11.41 5.62 5.82
CA SER A 184 11.93 6.91 6.28
C SER A 184 13.00 7.41 5.32
N ASN A 185 13.33 8.71 5.39
CA ASN A 185 14.35 9.34 4.54
C ASN A 185 14.14 9.08 3.04
N GLN A 186 12.87 9.14 2.62
CA GLN A 186 12.48 8.94 1.22
C GLN A 186 13.06 10.07 0.36
N ARG A 187 13.78 9.70 -0.70
CA ARG A 187 14.19 10.60 -1.77
C ARG A 187 13.60 10.10 -3.07
N TYR A 188 12.71 10.90 -3.65
CA TYR A 188 11.97 10.56 -4.85
C TYR A 188 12.71 11.03 -6.11
N ASN A 189 12.53 10.29 -7.20
CA ASN A 189 12.99 10.62 -8.54
C ASN A 189 14.51 10.94 -8.62
N VAL A 190 15.30 10.32 -7.74
CA VAL A 190 16.76 10.37 -7.75
C VAL A 190 17.36 9.31 -8.67
N GLY A 191 18.60 9.50 -9.12
CA GLY A 191 19.30 8.53 -9.93
C GLY A 191 19.48 7.18 -9.21
N VAL A 192 18.84 6.12 -9.74
CA VAL A 192 19.05 4.74 -9.30
C VAL A 192 19.58 3.93 -10.50
N PRO A 193 20.83 3.44 -10.44
CA PRO A 193 21.41 2.70 -11.56
C PRO A 193 20.74 1.34 -11.71
N ASP A 194 20.63 0.82 -12.92
CA ASP A 194 20.02 -0.50 -13.15
C ASP A 194 20.80 -1.64 -12.50
N SER A 195 22.11 -1.46 -12.31
CA SER A 195 22.97 -2.40 -11.58
C SER A 195 22.56 -2.58 -10.11
N ALA A 196 21.80 -1.64 -9.51
CA ALA A 196 21.29 -1.79 -8.15
C ALA A 196 20.37 -3.01 -8.02
N PHE A 197 19.70 -3.41 -9.10
CA PHE A 197 18.75 -4.54 -9.11
C PHE A 197 19.39 -5.86 -9.55
N ASN A 198 20.72 -5.88 -9.63
CA ASN A 198 21.51 -7.10 -9.80
C ASN A 198 22.00 -7.59 -8.43
N TYR A 199 22.33 -8.87 -8.35
CA TYR A 199 22.92 -9.47 -7.15
C TYR A 199 23.94 -10.53 -7.56
N ALA A 200 24.95 -10.73 -6.71
CA ALA A 200 25.89 -11.82 -6.89
C ALA A 200 25.22 -13.15 -6.50
N GLU A 201 25.53 -14.23 -7.19
CA GLU A 201 25.03 -15.55 -6.83
C GLU A 201 25.59 -15.99 -5.46
N PRO A 202 24.73 -16.44 -4.52
CA PRO A 202 25.19 -16.86 -3.20
C PRO A 202 26.04 -18.13 -3.33
N LYS A 203 27.19 -18.13 -2.63
CA LYS A 203 28.06 -19.30 -2.56
C LYS A 203 27.60 -20.19 -1.41
N ARG A 204 27.39 -21.48 -1.66
CA ARG A 204 27.21 -22.45 -0.58
C ARG A 204 28.51 -22.54 0.21
N LYS A 205 28.44 -22.40 1.54
CA LYS A 205 29.56 -22.80 2.40
C LYS A 205 29.74 -24.30 2.21
N LYS A 206 30.93 -24.72 1.77
CA LYS A 206 31.30 -26.13 1.81
C LYS A 206 31.38 -26.52 3.30
N ALA A 207 30.70 -27.61 3.66
CA ALA A 207 30.78 -28.19 5.00
C ALA A 207 32.21 -28.65 5.29
#